data_AF-A0A8T5T1B9-F1
#
_entry.id   AF-A0A8T5T1B9-F1
#
_cell.length_a   1.000
_cell.length_b   1.000
_cell.length_c   1.000
_cell.angle_alpha   90.00
_cell.angle_beta   90.00
_cell.angle_gamma   90.00
#
_symmetry.space_group_name_H-M   'P 1'
#
loop_
_entity.id
_entity.type
_entity.pdbx_description
1 polymer ?
#
loop_
_entity_poly.entity_id
_entity_poly.type
_entity_poly.pdbx_seq_one_letter_code
_entity_poly.pdbx_strand_id
1 'polypeptide(L)'
;MSLKEEVNNMVFSGSATISDLVTDKAIITSGTCAIQGNLECNGFRSSGTLHGIGNILTHKNFASSGTIKLEGEIECEGNAKFSGSAKIYGNIVIKRSLISSGILNLNGPLKVGLEALSSGTTKCDSLLVNGLLSVSGSVNALEVKAGDGIKSSGSLSVTKDIDSSKFVDITGKLKAGGNIYGDSVLIDYSRKEKILRFNNFHYFVSGNINAKDLVSINRTLVEGDIRGRSVIIERYSQVNGTIYYVDDYIIDDKAKISNPPVQIKLEDL
;
A
#
# COMPACT_ATOMS: atom_id res chain seq x y z
N MET A 1 -1.52 -36.98 20.75
CA MET A 1 -2.97 -37.01 20.45
C MET A 1 -3.33 -35.65 19.85
N SER A 2 -3.09 -35.45 18.55
CA SER A 2 -3.43 -34.19 17.88
C SER A 2 -4.88 -34.27 17.39
N LEU A 3 -5.77 -33.57 18.09
CA LEU A 3 -7.13 -33.32 17.61
C LEU A 3 -7.00 -32.53 16.29
N LYS A 4 -7.21 -33.20 15.16
CA LYS A 4 -7.54 -32.52 13.92
C LYS A 4 -8.91 -31.89 14.17
N GLU A 5 -8.99 -30.57 14.30
CA GLU A 5 -10.27 -29.86 14.14
C GLU A 5 -10.85 -30.31 12.80
N GLU A 6 -11.93 -31.10 12.83
CA GLU A 6 -12.75 -31.33 11.65
C GLU A 6 -13.34 -29.98 11.25
N VAL A 7 -12.68 -29.31 10.30
CA VAL A 7 -13.23 -28.08 9.72
C VAL A 7 -14.45 -28.50 8.91
N ASN A 8 -15.62 -28.40 9.55
CA ASN A 8 -16.91 -28.64 8.92
C ASN A 8 -17.12 -27.49 7.92
N ASN A 9 -16.80 -27.72 6.65
CA ASN A 9 -16.89 -26.71 5.59
C ASN A 9 -18.29 -26.72 4.96
N MET A 10 -18.84 -25.56 4.64
CA MET A 10 -19.95 -25.44 3.70
C MET A 10 -19.39 -25.22 2.29
N VAL A 11 -19.63 -26.19 1.40
CA VAL A 11 -19.12 -26.16 0.04
C VAL A 11 -20.26 -25.85 -0.94
N PHE A 12 -20.08 -24.81 -1.74
CA PHE A 12 -20.98 -24.42 -2.81
C PHE A 12 -20.29 -24.59 -4.16
N SER A 13 -20.61 -25.69 -4.84
CA SER A 13 -20.16 -26.00 -6.20
C SER A 13 -21.31 -25.79 -7.19
N GLY A 14 -21.07 -25.06 -8.28
CA GLY A 14 -22.10 -24.72 -9.27
C GLY A 14 -22.68 -23.32 -9.07
N SER A 15 -24.01 -23.17 -9.17
CA SER A 15 -24.70 -21.90 -8.91
C SER A 15 -25.37 -21.95 -7.54
N ALA A 16 -25.03 -21.02 -6.66
CA ALA A 16 -25.59 -20.94 -5.31
C ALA A 16 -25.94 -19.51 -4.94
N THR A 17 -27.04 -19.34 -4.19
CA THR A 17 -27.36 -18.07 -3.54
C THR A 17 -27.30 -18.26 -2.03
N ILE A 18 -26.55 -17.39 -1.36
CA ILE A 18 -26.46 -17.31 0.10
C ILE A 18 -27.17 -16.03 0.51
N SER A 19 -28.16 -16.15 1.38
CA SER A 19 -28.90 -15.01 1.90
C SER A 19 -28.81 -14.96 3.41
N ASP A 20 -28.38 -13.83 3.96
CA ASP A 20 -28.24 -13.57 5.40
C ASP A 20 -27.81 -14.79 6.24
N LEU A 21 -26.55 -15.19 6.08
CA LEU A 21 -26.02 -16.40 6.68
C LEU A 21 -25.00 -16.09 7.77
N VAL A 22 -25.24 -16.61 8.97
CA VAL A 22 -24.28 -16.65 10.08
C VAL A 22 -23.91 -18.11 10.35
N THR A 23 -22.62 -18.44 10.32
CA THR A 23 -22.15 -19.82 10.49
C THR A 23 -20.77 -19.88 11.12
N ASP A 24 -20.53 -20.89 11.95
CA ASP A 24 -19.21 -21.22 12.52
C ASP A 24 -18.33 -22.04 11.55
N LYS A 25 -18.89 -22.35 10.37
CA LYS A 25 -18.23 -23.10 9.30
C LYS A 25 -17.43 -22.19 8.38
N ALA A 26 -16.41 -22.75 7.75
CA ALA A 26 -15.78 -22.08 6.63
C ALA A 26 -16.59 -22.30 5.35
N ILE A 27 -16.73 -21.25 4.54
CA ILE A 27 -17.46 -21.26 3.28
C ILE A 27 -16.46 -21.38 2.13
N ILE A 28 -16.67 -22.38 1.29
CA ILE A 28 -15.85 -22.64 0.10
C ILE A 28 -16.76 -22.57 -1.12
N THR A 29 -16.47 -21.64 -2.04
CA THR A 29 -17.22 -21.48 -3.29
C THR A 29 -16.29 -21.69 -4.48
N SER A 30 -16.72 -22.51 -5.43
CA SER A 30 -15.92 -22.84 -6.64
C SER A 30 -16.63 -22.54 -7.95
N GLY A 31 -17.95 -22.30 -7.93
CA GLY A 31 -18.73 -21.86 -9.09
C GLY A 31 -19.19 -20.41 -8.98
N THR A 32 -20.41 -20.12 -9.43
CA THR A 32 -21.04 -18.81 -9.27
C THR A 32 -21.79 -18.77 -7.95
N CYS A 33 -21.44 -17.82 -7.10
CA CYS A 33 -22.11 -17.60 -5.83
C CYS A 33 -22.65 -16.17 -5.76
N ALA A 34 -23.95 -16.06 -5.53
CA ALA A 34 -24.62 -14.80 -5.23
C ALA A 34 -24.77 -14.67 -3.71
N ILE A 35 -24.32 -13.56 -3.13
CA ILE A 35 -24.62 -13.20 -1.74
C ILE A 35 -25.68 -12.11 -1.75
N GLN A 36 -26.80 -12.34 -1.08
CA GLN A 36 -27.90 -11.39 -0.91
C GLN A 36 -28.11 -11.15 0.59
N GLY A 37 -27.49 -10.12 1.13
CA GLY A 37 -27.50 -9.83 2.57
C GLY A 37 -26.12 -10.04 3.20
N ASN A 38 -26.08 -10.08 4.53
CA ASN A 38 -24.82 -10.17 5.26
C ASN A 38 -24.35 -11.63 5.38
N LEU A 39 -23.04 -11.82 5.32
CA LEU A 39 -22.40 -13.12 5.48
C LEU A 39 -21.40 -13.07 6.63
N GLU A 40 -21.64 -13.85 7.67
CA GLU A 40 -20.71 -14.06 8.77
C GLU A 40 -20.29 -15.53 8.78
N CYS A 41 -19.00 -15.78 8.63
CA CYS A 41 -18.47 -17.13 8.61
C CYS A 41 -17.12 -17.24 9.31
N ASN A 42 -16.74 -18.45 9.70
CA ASN A 42 -15.44 -18.66 10.34
C ASN A 42 -14.29 -18.46 9.34
N GLY A 43 -14.49 -18.72 8.05
CA GLY A 43 -13.50 -18.41 7.02
C GLY A 43 -14.13 -18.47 5.64
N PHE A 44 -13.55 -17.75 4.69
CA PHE A 44 -14.11 -17.64 3.35
C PHE A 44 -13.07 -17.94 2.29
N ARG A 45 -13.39 -18.84 1.36
CA ARG A 45 -12.57 -19.16 0.20
C ARG A 45 -13.41 -19.18 -1.07
N SER A 46 -13.13 -18.28 -2.00
CA SER A 46 -13.75 -18.28 -3.32
C SER A 46 -12.71 -18.50 -4.42
N SER A 47 -12.92 -19.52 -5.24
CA SER A 47 -12.15 -19.73 -6.48
C SER A 47 -12.98 -19.48 -7.75
N GLY A 48 -14.28 -19.24 -7.62
CA GLY A 48 -15.19 -19.00 -8.73
C GLY A 48 -15.58 -17.52 -8.87
N THR A 49 -16.82 -17.25 -9.29
CA THR A 49 -17.35 -15.89 -9.41
C THR A 49 -18.27 -15.60 -8.23
N LEU A 50 -17.93 -14.59 -7.44
CA LEU A 50 -18.76 -14.09 -6.36
C LEU A 50 -19.39 -12.77 -6.78
N HIS A 51 -20.72 -12.70 -6.72
CA HIS A 51 -21.44 -11.43 -6.76
C HIS A 51 -22.17 -11.26 -5.43
N GLY A 52 -21.88 -10.19 -4.69
CA GLY A 52 -22.50 -9.98 -3.38
C GLY A 52 -23.09 -8.59 -3.25
N ILE A 53 -24.22 -8.51 -2.57
CA ILE A 53 -24.79 -7.28 -2.01
C ILE A 53 -24.90 -7.51 -0.51
N GLY A 54 -24.24 -6.67 0.29
CA GLY A 54 -24.11 -6.85 1.74
C GLY A 54 -22.67 -7.07 2.19
N ASN A 55 -22.48 -7.20 3.51
CA ASN A 55 -21.16 -7.25 4.12
C ASN A 55 -20.69 -8.69 4.33
N ILE A 56 -19.38 -8.91 4.27
CA ILE A 56 -18.75 -10.20 4.57
C ILE A 56 -17.84 -10.05 5.80
N LEU A 57 -18.17 -10.75 6.88
CA LEU A 57 -17.36 -10.88 8.09
C LEU A 57 -16.74 -12.28 8.16
N THR A 58 -15.44 -12.33 8.42
CA THR A 58 -14.70 -13.58 8.61
C THR A 58 -13.86 -13.57 9.89
N HIS A 59 -14.05 -14.56 10.76
CA HIS A 59 -13.28 -14.67 12.01
C HIS A 59 -11.88 -15.28 11.84
N LYS A 60 -11.64 -16.02 10.76
CA LYS A 60 -10.30 -16.50 10.37
C LYS A 60 -9.90 -15.83 9.05
N ASN A 61 -9.58 -16.61 8.03
CA ASN A 61 -8.96 -16.09 6.82
C ASN A 61 -9.99 -15.85 5.70
N PHE A 62 -9.71 -14.84 4.88
CA PHE A 62 -10.43 -14.55 3.64
C PHE A 62 -9.51 -14.82 2.44
N ALA A 63 -9.91 -15.68 1.51
CA ALA A 63 -9.11 -15.99 0.33
C ALA A 63 -9.95 -15.93 -0.94
N SER A 64 -9.48 -15.17 -1.92
CA SER A 64 -10.09 -15.12 -3.24
C SER A 64 -9.06 -15.31 -4.33
N SER A 65 -9.22 -16.37 -5.12
CA SER A 65 -8.48 -16.59 -6.36
C SER A 65 -9.32 -16.40 -7.61
N GLY A 66 -10.64 -16.25 -7.46
CA GLY A 66 -11.58 -16.02 -8.56
C GLY A 66 -11.92 -14.55 -8.76
N THR A 67 -13.14 -14.30 -9.27
CA THR A 67 -13.65 -12.93 -9.49
C THR A 67 -14.63 -12.56 -8.39
N ILE A 68 -14.42 -11.41 -7.73
CA ILE A 68 -15.34 -10.86 -6.74
C ILE A 68 -15.88 -9.52 -7.22
N LYS A 69 -17.20 -9.38 -7.21
CA LYS A 69 -17.89 -8.09 -7.27
C LYS A 69 -18.80 -7.95 -6.05
N LEU A 70 -18.41 -7.14 -5.07
CA LEU A 70 -19.14 -6.94 -3.82
C LEU A 70 -19.61 -5.50 -3.69
N GLU A 71 -20.90 -5.32 -3.46
CA GLU A 71 -21.53 -4.06 -3.05
C GLU A 71 -21.74 -4.08 -1.54
N GLY A 72 -20.65 -3.80 -0.81
CA GLY A 72 -20.59 -3.87 0.64
C GLY A 72 -19.14 -3.89 1.12
N GLU A 73 -18.96 -4.20 2.40
CA GLU A 73 -17.66 -4.20 3.08
C GLU A 73 -17.15 -5.62 3.35
N ILE A 74 -15.83 -5.75 3.51
CA ILE A 74 -15.20 -7.00 3.98
C ILE A 74 -14.45 -6.71 5.27
N GLU A 75 -14.80 -7.44 6.34
CA GLU A 75 -14.03 -7.49 7.57
C GLU A 75 -13.46 -8.90 7.79
N CYS A 76 -12.16 -8.96 8.07
CA CYS A 76 -11.41 -10.19 8.27
C CYS A 76 -10.56 -10.07 9.52
N GLU A 77 -10.84 -10.89 10.53
CA GLU A 77 -10.04 -10.95 11.76
C GLU A 77 -8.68 -11.64 11.54
N GLY A 78 -8.59 -12.54 10.55
CA GLY A 78 -7.36 -13.21 10.18
C GLY A 78 -6.62 -12.53 9.05
N ASN A 79 -6.01 -13.35 8.19
CA ASN A 79 -5.29 -12.88 7.01
C ASN A 79 -6.21 -12.86 5.79
N ALA A 80 -5.96 -11.92 4.87
CA ALA A 80 -6.65 -11.90 3.58
C ALA A 80 -5.70 -12.11 2.41
N LYS A 81 -6.15 -12.89 1.43
CA LYS A 81 -5.43 -13.11 0.17
C LYS A 81 -6.34 -12.83 -1.02
N PHE A 82 -5.90 -11.92 -1.90
CA PHE A 82 -6.55 -11.63 -3.17
C PHE A 82 -5.57 -11.92 -4.30
N SER A 83 -5.71 -13.10 -4.92
CA SER A 83 -4.90 -13.49 -6.08
C SER A 83 -5.67 -13.43 -7.40
N GLY A 84 -7.00 -13.34 -7.36
CA GLY A 84 -7.86 -13.14 -8.53
C GLY A 84 -8.17 -11.66 -8.79
N SER A 85 -9.36 -11.38 -9.32
CA SER A 85 -9.84 -10.01 -9.57
C SER A 85 -10.95 -9.68 -8.58
N ALA A 86 -10.77 -8.62 -7.79
CA ALA A 86 -11.74 -8.19 -6.80
C ALA A 86 -12.10 -6.72 -7.04
N LYS A 87 -13.40 -6.45 -7.15
CA LYS A 87 -13.99 -5.11 -7.17
C LYS A 87 -14.97 -4.98 -6.01
N ILE A 88 -14.65 -4.14 -5.05
CA ILE A 88 -15.45 -3.98 -3.82
C ILE A 88 -15.82 -2.51 -3.70
N TYR A 89 -17.12 -2.25 -3.66
CA TYR A 89 -17.69 -0.89 -3.60
C TYR A 89 -17.85 -0.40 -2.16
N GLY A 90 -16.92 -0.79 -1.30
CA GLY A 90 -16.91 -0.47 0.12
C GLY A 90 -15.52 -0.66 0.70
N ASN A 91 -15.47 -0.76 2.02
CA ASN A 91 -14.24 -0.81 2.79
C ASN A 91 -13.73 -2.24 2.92
N ILE A 92 -12.41 -2.39 3.07
CA ILE A 92 -11.81 -3.64 3.53
C ILE A 92 -11.05 -3.38 4.82
N VAL A 93 -11.32 -4.17 5.85
CA VAL A 93 -10.60 -4.16 7.12
C VAL A 93 -10.05 -5.56 7.38
N ILE A 94 -8.74 -5.67 7.49
CA ILE A 94 -8.02 -6.92 7.75
C ILE A 94 -7.21 -6.72 9.03
N LYS A 95 -7.48 -7.47 10.09
CA LYS A 95 -6.81 -7.26 11.38
C LYS A 95 -5.38 -7.82 11.40
N ARG A 96 -5.04 -8.77 10.52
CA ARG A 96 -3.67 -9.31 10.38
C ARG A 96 -3.00 -8.83 9.10
N SER A 97 -2.59 -9.75 8.22
CA SER A 97 -1.82 -9.44 7.03
C SER A 97 -2.62 -9.58 5.74
N LEU A 98 -2.27 -8.76 4.76
CA LEU A 98 -2.84 -8.77 3.41
C LEU A 98 -1.80 -9.24 2.39
N ILE A 99 -2.21 -10.16 1.51
CA ILE A 99 -1.47 -10.48 0.29
C ILE A 99 -2.37 -10.20 -0.91
N SER A 100 -2.02 -9.17 -1.69
CA SER A 100 -2.67 -8.81 -2.95
C SER A 100 -1.72 -9.10 -4.11
N SER A 101 -1.94 -10.21 -4.80
CA SER A 101 -1.16 -10.60 -5.98
C SER A 101 -1.93 -10.47 -7.29
N GLY A 102 -3.25 -10.30 -7.22
CA GLY A 102 -4.12 -10.12 -8.38
C GLY A 102 -4.49 -8.66 -8.63
N ILE A 103 -5.75 -8.41 -8.97
CA ILE A 103 -6.30 -7.06 -9.13
C ILE A 103 -7.26 -6.79 -7.97
N LEU A 104 -7.00 -5.76 -7.18
CA LEU A 104 -7.84 -5.33 -6.07
C LEU A 104 -8.28 -3.88 -6.29
N ASN A 105 -9.54 -3.67 -6.62
CA ASN A 105 -10.13 -2.35 -6.85
C ASN A 105 -11.16 -2.04 -5.77
N LEU A 106 -10.92 -0.99 -5.00
CA LEU A 106 -11.76 -0.52 -3.91
C LEU A 106 -12.21 0.91 -4.19
N ASN A 107 -13.47 1.19 -3.87
CA ASN A 107 -14.01 2.55 -3.82
C ASN A 107 -13.99 3.13 -2.39
N GLY A 108 -13.21 2.52 -1.50
CA GLY A 108 -13.09 2.92 -0.12
C GLY A 108 -11.71 2.58 0.45
N PRO A 109 -11.49 2.88 1.74
CA PRO A 109 -10.26 2.53 2.45
C PRO A 109 -9.99 1.03 2.55
N LEU A 110 -8.70 0.71 2.51
CA LEU A 110 -8.10 -0.58 2.82
C LEU A 110 -7.28 -0.45 4.11
N LYS A 111 -7.73 -1.09 5.18
CA LYS A 111 -7.05 -1.10 6.48
C LYS A 111 -6.44 -2.47 6.75
N VAL A 112 -5.16 -2.51 7.08
CA VAL A 112 -4.40 -3.73 7.37
C VAL A 112 -3.70 -3.58 8.72
N GLY A 113 -3.96 -4.49 9.65
CA GLY A 113 -3.51 -4.39 11.03
C GLY A 113 -2.05 -4.78 11.27
N LEU A 114 -1.43 -5.52 10.36
CA LEU A 114 -0.02 -5.88 10.40
C LEU A 114 0.65 -5.50 9.07
N GLU A 115 0.97 -6.47 8.22
CA GLU A 115 1.75 -6.26 7.00
C GLU A 115 0.88 -6.37 5.74
N ALA A 116 1.20 -5.56 4.74
CA ALA A 116 0.55 -5.61 3.44
C ALA A 116 1.58 -5.86 2.33
N LEU A 117 1.42 -6.95 1.59
CA LEU A 117 2.19 -7.26 0.39
C LEU A 117 1.32 -7.04 -0.85
N SER A 118 1.68 -6.09 -1.69
CA SER A 118 1.02 -5.84 -2.97
C SER A 118 1.99 -6.12 -4.12
N SER A 119 1.89 -7.32 -4.69
CA SER A 119 2.63 -7.70 -5.90
C SER A 119 1.80 -7.58 -7.18
N GLY A 120 0.48 -7.46 -7.05
CA GLY A 120 -0.44 -7.21 -8.16
C GLY A 120 -0.78 -5.73 -8.33
N THR A 121 -1.98 -5.45 -8.83
CA THR A 121 -2.51 -4.10 -8.96
C THR A 121 -3.52 -3.82 -7.86
N THR A 122 -3.24 -2.86 -6.99
CA THR A 122 -4.16 -2.43 -5.94
C THR A 122 -4.56 -0.97 -6.19
N LYS A 123 -5.86 -0.72 -6.30
CA LYS A 123 -6.46 0.61 -6.36
C LYS A 123 -7.41 0.77 -5.19
N CYS A 124 -7.25 1.83 -4.42
CA CYS A 124 -8.11 2.14 -3.28
C CYS A 124 -8.10 3.64 -3.02
N ASP A 125 -8.99 4.11 -2.15
CA ASP A 125 -8.95 5.51 -1.74
C ASP A 125 -7.81 5.74 -0.75
N SER A 126 -7.84 5.04 0.37
CA SER A 126 -6.83 5.14 1.42
C SER A 126 -6.22 3.77 1.71
N LEU A 127 -4.90 3.66 1.66
CA LEU A 127 -4.17 2.47 2.08
C LEU A 127 -3.54 2.69 3.44
N LEU A 128 -4.12 2.09 4.49
CA LEU A 128 -3.69 2.24 5.87
C LEU A 128 -3.14 0.92 6.39
N VAL A 129 -1.85 0.87 6.68
CA VAL A 129 -1.15 -0.33 7.13
C VAL A 129 -0.49 -0.03 8.47
N ASN A 130 -0.84 -0.74 9.54
CA ASN A 130 -0.23 -0.46 10.84
C ASN A 130 1.24 -0.92 10.91
N GLY A 131 1.63 -1.92 10.11
CA GLY A 131 2.99 -2.41 10.01
C GLY A 131 3.65 -2.01 8.70
N LEU A 132 4.35 -2.97 8.07
CA LEU A 132 5.13 -2.77 6.85
C LEU A 132 4.25 -2.89 5.60
N LEU A 133 4.35 -1.92 4.70
CA LEU A 133 3.82 -1.99 3.35
C LEU A 133 4.92 -2.34 2.35
N SER A 134 4.80 -3.47 1.66
CA SER A 134 5.71 -3.89 0.60
C SER A 134 5.00 -3.93 -0.76
N VAL A 135 5.45 -3.08 -1.68
CA VAL A 135 4.89 -2.93 -3.03
C VAL A 135 5.92 -3.36 -4.07
N SER A 136 5.65 -4.49 -4.71
CA SER A 136 6.40 -4.94 -5.90
C SER A 136 5.59 -4.83 -7.19
N GLY A 137 4.26 -4.70 -7.08
CA GLY A 137 3.34 -4.51 -8.20
C GLY A 137 3.04 -3.03 -8.48
N SER A 138 1.76 -2.70 -8.61
CA SER A 138 1.29 -1.32 -8.83
C SER A 138 0.25 -0.93 -7.79
N VAL A 139 0.48 0.17 -7.07
CA VAL A 139 -0.47 0.74 -6.10
C VAL A 139 -0.89 2.12 -6.56
N ASN A 140 -2.20 2.33 -6.68
CA ASN A 140 -2.82 3.62 -6.95
C ASN A 140 -3.74 3.97 -5.78
N ALA A 141 -3.37 4.97 -5.00
CA ALA A 141 -4.16 5.43 -3.86
C ALA A 141 -4.31 6.94 -3.83
N LEU A 142 -5.31 7.45 -3.11
CA LEU A 142 -5.35 8.86 -2.74
C LEU A 142 -4.34 9.11 -1.63
N GLU A 143 -4.31 8.29 -0.59
CA GLU A 143 -3.35 8.39 0.52
C GLU A 143 -2.77 7.02 0.88
N VAL A 144 -1.53 7.00 1.35
CA VAL A 144 -0.85 5.80 1.85
C VAL A 144 -0.23 6.09 3.20
N LYS A 145 -0.57 5.30 4.22
CA LYS A 145 0.01 5.40 5.56
C LYS A 145 0.51 4.04 6.03
N ALA A 146 1.75 3.98 6.52
CA ALA A 146 2.35 2.79 7.09
C ALA A 146 2.98 3.07 8.46
N GLY A 147 2.76 2.21 9.45
CA GLY A 147 3.37 2.40 10.78
C GLY A 147 4.85 1.99 10.81
N ASP A 148 5.22 0.84 10.23
CA ASP A 148 6.60 0.35 10.31
C ASP A 148 7.48 0.75 9.12
N GLY A 149 6.88 1.11 7.99
CA GLY A 149 7.66 1.44 6.80
C GLY A 149 6.91 1.23 5.50
N ILE A 150 7.40 1.88 4.45
CA ILE A 150 6.96 1.65 3.07
C ILE A 150 8.18 1.22 2.27
N LYS A 151 8.10 0.05 1.63
CA LYS A 151 9.07 -0.42 0.63
C LYS A 151 8.37 -0.56 -0.70
N SER A 152 8.81 0.20 -1.70
CA SER A 152 8.26 0.11 -3.05
C SER A 152 9.35 -0.11 -4.08
N SER A 153 9.44 -1.33 -4.60
CA SER A 153 10.20 -1.64 -5.82
C SER A 153 9.33 -1.61 -7.08
N GLY A 154 8.00 -1.53 -6.90
CA GLY A 154 7.00 -1.44 -7.96
C GLY A 154 6.63 -0.01 -8.33
N SER A 155 5.44 0.17 -8.91
CA SER A 155 4.89 1.49 -9.22
C SER A 155 4.00 1.98 -8.08
N LEU A 156 4.33 3.13 -7.50
CA LEU A 156 3.56 3.78 -6.45
C LEU A 156 3.05 5.14 -6.96
N SER A 157 1.73 5.25 -7.15
CA SER A 157 1.07 6.49 -7.53
C SER A 157 0.10 6.91 -6.42
N VAL A 158 0.41 8.01 -5.74
CA VAL A 158 -0.35 8.53 -4.61
C VAL A 158 -0.76 9.96 -4.91
N THR A 159 -2.05 10.27 -4.80
CA THR A 159 -2.57 11.59 -5.21
C THR A 159 -2.35 12.65 -4.14
N LYS A 160 -2.43 12.27 -2.88
CA LYS A 160 -2.18 13.10 -1.69
C LYS A 160 -0.88 12.65 -1.04
N ASP A 161 -0.91 12.39 0.26
CA ASP A 161 0.28 12.17 1.07
C ASP A 161 0.68 10.69 1.19
N ILE A 162 1.98 10.49 1.34
CA ILE A 162 2.63 9.24 1.72
C ILE A 162 3.18 9.45 3.13
N ASP A 163 2.70 8.68 4.10
CA ASP A 163 3.09 8.81 5.51
C ASP A 163 3.66 7.49 6.02
N SER A 164 4.82 7.56 6.65
CA SER A 164 5.43 6.43 7.33
C SER A 164 5.96 6.87 8.69
N SER A 165 5.69 6.11 9.74
CA SER A 165 6.25 6.45 11.05
C SER A 165 7.74 6.10 11.20
N LYS A 166 8.33 5.38 10.23
CA LYS A 166 9.75 4.99 10.25
C LYS A 166 10.45 5.34 8.95
N PHE A 167 10.27 4.56 7.89
CA PHE A 167 10.99 4.81 6.64
C PHE A 167 10.10 4.71 5.41
N VAL A 168 10.49 5.43 4.37
CA VAL A 168 9.94 5.34 3.02
C VAL A 168 11.10 5.02 2.09
N ASP A 169 11.15 3.81 1.56
CA ASP A 169 12.19 3.32 0.65
C ASP A 169 11.56 2.97 -0.70
N ILE A 170 11.85 3.78 -1.72
CA ILE A 170 11.25 3.69 -3.04
C ILE A 170 12.34 3.55 -4.09
N THR A 171 12.40 2.38 -4.71
CA THR A 171 13.35 2.03 -5.80
C THR A 171 12.64 1.81 -7.14
N GLY A 172 11.31 1.72 -7.13
CA GLY A 172 10.47 1.65 -8.33
C GLY A 172 9.82 3.00 -8.66
N LYS A 173 8.95 3.05 -9.68
CA LYS A 173 8.35 4.32 -10.14
C LYS A 173 7.55 5.01 -9.03
N LEU A 174 7.74 6.32 -8.88
CA LEU A 174 7.01 7.14 -7.91
C LEU A 174 6.30 8.32 -8.58
N LYS A 175 5.03 8.48 -8.25
CA LYS A 175 4.28 9.71 -8.46
C LYS A 175 3.54 10.07 -7.18
N ALA A 176 4.06 11.03 -6.43
CA ALA A 176 3.43 11.59 -5.24
C ALA A 176 2.87 12.97 -5.57
N GLY A 177 1.55 13.12 -5.56
CA GLY A 177 0.87 14.40 -5.78
C GLY A 177 0.87 15.31 -4.55
N GLY A 178 1.05 14.75 -3.35
CA GLY A 178 1.19 15.48 -2.10
C GLY A 178 2.56 15.29 -1.47
N ASN A 179 2.58 15.32 -0.13
CA ASN A 179 3.80 15.30 0.65
C ASN A 179 4.25 13.86 0.97
N ILE A 180 5.53 13.71 1.32
CA ILE A 180 6.10 12.46 1.81
C ILE A 180 6.64 12.69 3.22
N TYR A 181 6.22 11.85 4.17
CA TYR A 181 6.62 11.88 5.57
C TYR A 181 7.29 10.56 5.97
N GLY A 182 8.36 10.66 6.77
CA GLY A 182 9.11 9.53 7.30
C GLY A 182 10.05 9.94 8.43
N ASP A 183 10.62 9.00 9.19
CA ASP A 183 11.89 9.28 9.88
C ASP A 183 13.04 9.29 8.85
N SER A 184 13.00 8.38 7.86
CA SER A 184 13.92 8.37 6.73
C SER A 184 13.18 8.24 5.40
N VAL A 185 13.46 9.12 4.44
CA VAL A 185 12.90 9.06 3.07
C VAL A 185 14.04 8.82 2.09
N LEU A 186 14.02 7.65 1.47
CA LEU A 186 15.02 7.13 0.54
C LEU A 186 14.36 6.89 -0.82
N ILE A 187 14.76 7.65 -1.83
CA ILE A 187 14.26 7.53 -3.21
C ILE A 187 15.44 7.20 -4.13
N ASP A 188 15.41 6.01 -4.71
CA ASP A 188 16.48 5.39 -5.50
C ASP A 188 17.83 5.33 -4.76
N TYR A 189 17.79 5.03 -3.45
CA TYR A 189 18.98 4.83 -2.62
C TYR A 189 19.67 3.49 -2.95
N SER A 190 20.27 3.39 -4.13
CA SER A 190 21.09 2.24 -4.51
C SER A 190 22.56 2.51 -4.22
N ARG A 191 23.12 1.79 -3.24
CA ARG A 191 24.58 1.72 -3.00
C ARG A 191 25.40 1.14 -4.17
N LYS A 192 24.76 0.69 -5.26
CA LYS A 192 25.44 0.18 -6.46
C LYS A 192 25.00 0.97 -7.67
N GLU A 193 25.94 1.74 -8.22
CA GLU A 193 25.80 2.44 -9.50
C GLU A 193 25.48 1.43 -10.62
N LYS A 194 24.20 1.21 -10.91
CA LYS A 194 23.80 0.74 -12.23
C LYS A 194 23.69 1.97 -13.11
N ILE A 195 24.69 2.14 -13.98
CA ILE A 195 24.72 3.16 -15.05
C ILE A 195 23.55 2.86 -15.99
N LEU A 196 22.38 3.41 -15.69
CA LEU A 196 21.25 3.43 -16.59
C LEU A 196 21.18 4.83 -17.20
N ARG A 197 21.42 4.89 -18.51
CA ARG A 197 21.32 6.09 -19.34
C ARG A 197 19.85 6.40 -19.57
N PHE A 198 19.20 7.10 -18.65
CA PHE A 198 17.88 7.67 -18.89
C PHE A 198 17.87 9.15 -18.51
N ASN A 199 17.41 9.97 -19.46
CA ASN A 199 17.41 11.44 -19.39
C ASN A 199 16.13 12.01 -18.76
N ASN A 200 15.30 11.17 -18.13
CA ASN A 200 14.01 11.58 -17.55
C ASN A 200 14.01 11.33 -16.05
N PHE A 201 13.34 12.21 -15.29
CA PHE A 201 13.05 11.96 -13.88
C PHE A 201 12.20 10.69 -13.75
N HIS A 202 12.63 9.77 -12.88
CA HIS A 202 11.90 8.52 -12.62
C HIS A 202 10.90 8.66 -11.46
N TYR A 203 11.10 9.69 -10.64
CA TYR A 203 10.37 9.94 -9.40
C TYR A 203 9.89 11.38 -9.38
N PHE A 204 8.60 11.57 -9.10
CA PHE A 204 7.95 12.87 -9.07
C PHE A 204 7.28 13.09 -7.72
N VAL A 205 7.60 14.18 -7.06
CA VAL A 205 6.99 14.63 -5.80
C VAL A 205 6.53 16.08 -5.99
N SER A 206 5.22 16.28 -6.07
CA SER A 206 4.64 17.63 -6.21
C SER A 206 4.58 18.39 -4.89
N GLY A 207 4.50 17.67 -3.76
CA GLY A 207 4.54 18.28 -2.43
C GLY A 207 5.95 18.38 -1.84
N ASN A 208 5.98 18.44 -0.51
CA ASN A 208 7.20 18.49 0.28
C ASN A 208 7.68 17.09 0.67
N ILE A 209 8.97 16.96 0.92
CA ILE A 209 9.54 15.77 1.58
C ILE A 209 9.97 16.18 2.98
N ASN A 210 9.40 15.57 4.01
CA ASN A 210 9.76 15.83 5.40
C ASN A 210 10.24 14.51 6.04
N ALA A 211 11.51 14.46 6.43
CA ALA A 211 12.07 13.36 7.19
C ALA A 211 12.64 13.83 8.53
N LYS A 212 12.52 13.03 9.59
CA LYS A 212 13.11 13.39 10.89
C LYS A 212 14.63 13.22 10.93
N ASP A 213 15.15 12.21 10.24
CA ASP A 213 16.57 11.86 10.23
C ASP A 213 17.20 12.10 8.85
N LEU A 214 16.83 11.32 7.84
CA LEU A 214 17.53 11.31 6.55
C LEU A 214 16.57 11.51 5.38
N VAL A 215 16.89 12.47 4.50
CA VAL A 215 16.37 12.51 3.14
C VAL A 215 17.49 12.16 2.19
N SER A 216 17.29 11.13 1.35
CA SER A 216 18.19 10.82 0.24
C SER A 216 17.40 10.62 -1.03
N ILE A 217 17.66 11.43 -2.04
CA ILE A 217 16.95 11.36 -3.33
C ILE A 217 17.93 11.28 -4.50
N ASN A 218 17.60 10.47 -5.49
CA ASN A 218 18.32 10.35 -6.76
C ASN A 218 17.30 10.37 -7.93
N ARG A 219 17.63 11.05 -9.04
CA ARG A 219 16.77 11.18 -10.24
C ARG A 219 15.33 11.62 -9.94
N THR A 220 15.17 12.43 -8.90
CA THR A 220 13.88 12.83 -8.36
C THR A 220 13.61 14.29 -8.64
N LEU A 221 12.41 14.62 -9.14
CA LEU A 221 11.91 15.99 -9.19
C LEU A 221 11.03 16.23 -7.96
N VAL A 222 11.42 17.21 -7.14
CA VAL A 222 10.66 17.70 -5.99
C VAL A 222 10.24 19.14 -6.28
N GLU A 223 8.93 19.38 -6.37
CA GLU A 223 8.39 20.73 -6.61
C GLU A 223 8.35 21.56 -5.32
N GLY A 224 8.12 20.92 -4.18
CA GLY A 224 8.09 21.56 -2.86
C GLY A 224 9.45 21.60 -2.15
N ASP A 225 9.38 21.83 -0.85
CA ASP A 225 10.52 21.90 0.06
C ASP A 225 10.99 20.50 0.49
N ILE A 226 12.25 20.42 0.90
CA ILE A 226 12.82 19.24 1.54
C ILE A 226 13.24 19.61 2.95
N ARG A 227 12.81 18.85 3.95
CA ARG A 227 13.20 19.01 5.36
C ARG A 227 13.76 17.69 5.87
N GLY A 228 14.95 17.74 6.46
CA GLY A 228 15.63 16.57 7.03
C GLY A 228 16.67 16.99 8.06
N ARG A 229 17.07 16.10 8.97
CA ARG A 229 18.27 16.35 9.79
C ARG A 229 19.53 16.32 8.91
N SER A 230 19.67 15.27 8.10
CA SER A 230 20.67 15.15 7.03
C SER A 230 19.98 15.05 5.67
N VAL A 231 20.42 15.83 4.69
CA VAL A 231 19.82 15.85 3.34
C VAL A 231 20.86 15.55 2.27
N ILE A 232 20.62 14.48 1.51
CA ILE A 232 21.48 14.01 0.42
C ILE A 232 20.72 14.12 -0.91
N ILE A 233 21.14 15.04 -1.76
CA ILE A 233 20.60 15.22 -3.11
C ILE A 233 21.61 14.66 -4.11
N GLU A 234 21.33 13.47 -4.64
CA GLU A 234 22.20 12.81 -5.61
C GLU A 234 21.93 13.28 -7.05
N ARG A 235 22.73 12.74 -7.98
CA ARG A 235 22.76 13.07 -9.41
C ARG A 235 21.38 13.15 -10.04
N TYR A 236 21.22 14.11 -10.95
CA TYR A 236 20.02 14.27 -11.79
C TYR A 236 18.73 14.50 -11.00
N SER A 237 18.83 14.89 -9.72
CA SER A 237 17.69 15.35 -8.94
C SER A 237 17.49 16.85 -9.15
N GLN A 238 16.24 17.30 -9.05
CA GLN A 238 15.87 18.71 -9.12
C GLN A 238 14.94 19.05 -7.96
N VAL A 239 15.29 20.10 -7.23
CA VAL A 239 14.51 20.61 -6.09
C VAL A 239 14.14 22.07 -6.38
N ASN A 240 12.86 22.32 -6.57
CA ASN A 240 12.35 23.66 -6.86
C ASN A 240 12.05 24.48 -5.60
N GLY A 241 11.77 23.82 -4.48
CA GLY A 241 11.60 24.46 -3.18
C GLY A 241 12.91 24.77 -2.47
N THR A 242 12.84 24.91 -1.16
CA THR A 242 13.99 25.14 -0.30
C THR A 242 14.40 23.85 0.40
N ILE A 243 15.71 23.63 0.50
CA ILE A 243 16.26 22.52 1.27
C ILE A 243 16.57 23.03 2.68
N TYR A 244 15.91 22.46 3.68
CA TYR A 244 16.15 22.72 5.09
C TYR A 244 16.86 21.53 5.73
N TYR A 245 17.97 21.80 6.41
CA TYR A 245 18.78 20.77 7.09
C TYR A 245 19.18 21.20 8.50
N VAL A 246 19.48 20.24 9.38
CA VAL A 246 19.93 20.52 10.76
C VAL A 246 21.43 20.29 10.90
N ASP A 247 21.88 19.08 10.56
CA ASP A 247 23.24 18.63 10.83
C ASP A 247 24.14 18.81 9.60
N ASP A 248 23.76 18.21 8.47
CA ASP A 248 24.57 18.23 7.25
C ASP A 248 23.72 18.14 5.97
N TYR A 249 24.32 18.55 4.86
CA TYR A 249 23.76 18.35 3.53
C TYR A 249 24.86 17.96 2.54
N ILE A 250 24.49 17.13 1.56
CA ILE A 250 25.34 16.73 0.43
C ILE A 250 24.53 16.96 -0.83
N ILE A 251 25.05 17.75 -1.76
CA ILE A 251 24.43 18.01 -3.06
C ILE A 251 25.45 17.68 -4.13
N ASP A 252 25.10 16.74 -5.01
CA ASP A 252 25.93 16.37 -6.16
C ASP A 252 25.97 17.51 -7.18
N ASP A 253 27.09 17.65 -7.90
CA ASP A 253 27.34 18.73 -8.87
C ASP A 253 26.34 18.74 -10.04
N LYS A 254 25.68 17.60 -10.30
CA LYS A 254 24.65 17.46 -11.34
C LYS A 254 23.24 17.68 -10.84
N ALA A 255 23.03 17.89 -9.54
CA ALA A 255 21.73 18.22 -9.01
C ALA A 255 21.38 19.69 -9.30
N LYS A 256 20.09 19.96 -9.50
CA LYS A 256 19.58 21.33 -9.72
C LYS A 256 18.80 21.77 -8.49
N ILE A 257 19.25 22.84 -7.87
CA ILE A 257 18.56 23.46 -6.73
C ILE A 257 18.14 24.87 -7.11
N SER A 258 16.89 25.23 -6.80
CA SER A 258 16.38 26.57 -7.08
C SER A 258 16.80 27.59 -6.03
N ASN A 259 16.94 27.17 -4.77
CA ASN A 259 17.29 28.01 -3.65
C ASN A 259 18.52 27.46 -2.92
N PRO A 260 19.35 28.32 -2.30
CA PRO A 260 20.43 27.85 -1.44
C PRO A 260 19.87 27.07 -0.23
N PRO A 261 20.54 25.99 0.21
CA PRO A 261 20.12 25.26 1.41
C PRO A 261 20.15 26.14 2.66
N VAL A 262 19.17 25.96 3.54
CA VAL A 262 18.99 26.73 4.78
C VAL A 262 19.18 25.81 5.97
N GLN A 263 20.12 26.16 6.85
CA GLN A 263 20.26 25.45 8.12
C GLN A 263 19.17 25.91 9.11
N ILE A 264 18.51 24.96 9.74
CA ILE A 264 17.46 25.18 10.74
C ILE A 264 17.81 24.50 12.06
N LYS A 265 17.12 24.86 13.13
CA LYS A 265 17.26 24.17 14.43
C LYS A 265 16.44 22.89 14.41
N LEU A 266 16.80 21.94 15.27
CA LEU A 266 16.04 20.69 15.45
C LEU A 266 14.56 20.94 15.87
N GLU A 267 14.29 22.06 16.54
CA GLU A 267 12.93 22.47 16.96
C GLU A 267 12.06 22.91 15.78
N ASP A 268 12.66 23.29 14.65
CA ASP A 268 12.00 23.80 13.45
C ASP A 268 11.83 22.72 12.37
N LEU A 269 12.20 21.46 12.68
CA LEU A 269 12.18 20.31 11.76
C LEU A 269 10.82 19.60 11.73
#